data_AF-A0A938RE77-F1
#
_entry.id   AF-A0A938RE77-F1
#
_cell.length_a   1.000
_cell.length_b   1.000
_cell.length_c   1.000
_cell.angle_alpha   90.00
_cell.angle_beta   90.00
_cell.angle_gamma   90.00
#
_symmetry.space_group_name_H-M   'P 1'
#
loop_
_entity.id
_entity.type
_entity.pdbx_description
1 polymer ?
#
loop_
_entity_poly.entity_id
_entity_poly.type
_entity_poly.pdbx_seq_one_letter_code
_entity_poly.pdbx_strand_id
1 'polypeptide(L)' 'AVALVTETRQASISNLQRRMRIGYNRAARMIERMEREGVVGQSDGVKPRDVLVNKL' A
#
# COMPACT_ATOMS: atom_id res chain seq x y z
N ALA A 1 4.00 1.07 7.36
CA ALA A 1 3.41 0.70 6.06
C ALA A 1 3.74 1.75 5.00
N VAL A 2 3.45 3.04 5.23
CA VAL A 2 3.82 4.14 4.31
C VAL A 2 5.31 4.11 3.94
N ALA A 3 6.24 4.10 4.92
CA ALA A 3 7.68 4.05 4.65
C ALA A 3 8.09 2.88 3.72
N LEU A 4 7.54 1.68 3.97
CA LEU A 4 7.77 0.50 3.14
C LEU A 4 7.24 0.70 1.70
N VAL A 5 6.04 1.24 1.57
CA VAL A 5 5.40 1.49 0.27
C VAL A 5 6.18 2.55 -0.52
N THR A 6 6.63 3.62 0.14
CA THR A 6 7.43 4.68 -0.49
C THR A 6 8.82 4.20 -0.89
N GLU A 7 9.43 3.31 -0.09
CA GLU A 7 10.74 2.72 -0.40
C GLU A 7 10.65 1.72 -1.56
N THR A 8 9.66 0.83 -1.54
CA THR A 8 9.53 -0.25 -2.53
C THR A 8 8.81 0.18 -3.81
N ARG A 9 8.13 1.33 -3.79
CA ARG A 9 7.22 1.79 -4.85
C ARG A 9 6.14 0.75 -5.17
N GLN A 10 5.76 -0.08 -4.21
CA GLN A 10 4.75 -1.13 -4.35
C GLN A 10 3.67 -0.99 -3.28
N ALA A 11 2.45 -0.66 -3.69
CA ALA A 11 1.28 -0.61 -2.82
C ALA A 11 0.26 -1.70 -3.17
N SER A 12 0.56 -2.95 -2.80
CA SER A 12 -0.39 -4.06 -2.89
C SER A 12 -0.62 -4.73 -1.53
N ILE A 13 -1.82 -5.27 -1.34
CA ILE A 13 -2.19 -5.99 -0.11
C ILE A 13 -1.21 -7.15 0.12
N SER A 14 -0.92 -7.95 -0.91
CA SER A 14 0.00 -9.09 -0.82
C SER A 14 1.46 -8.69 -0.55
N ASN A 15 1.90 -7.50 -0.98
CA ASN A 15 3.21 -6.97 -0.61
C ASN A 15 3.26 -6.69 0.90
N LEU A 16 2.27 -5.97 1.44
CA LEU A 16 2.18 -5.66 2.87
C LEU A 16 2.05 -6.94 3.72
N GLN A 17 1.25 -7.91 3.29
CA GLN A 17 1.11 -9.19 3.99
C GLN A 17 2.47 -9.88 4.17
N ARG A 18 3.26 -10.01 3.10
CA ARG A 18 4.56 -10.69 3.12
C ARG A 18 5.62 -9.92 3.91
N ARG A 19 5.71 -8.60 3.68
CA ARG A 19 6.76 -7.76 4.29
C ARG A 19 6.50 -7.48 5.76
N MET A 20 5.25 -7.31 6.16
CA MET A 20 4.86 -6.98 7.54
C MET A 20 4.36 -8.19 8.33
N ARG A 21 4.22 -9.37 7.70
CA ARG A 21 3.70 -10.61 8.30
C ARG A 21 2.31 -10.41 8.94
N ILE A 22 1.40 -9.82 8.18
CA ILE A 22 0.03 -9.51 8.62
C ILE A 22 -1.02 -10.20 7.73
N GLY A 23 -2.22 -10.42 8.29
CA GLY A 23 -3.35 -10.96 7.55
C GLY A 23 -3.98 -9.98 6.56
N TYR A 24 -4.76 -10.51 5.62
CA TYR A 24 -5.40 -9.76 4.53
C TYR A 24 -6.17 -8.53 5.02
N ASN A 25 -7.10 -8.69 5.97
CA ASN A 25 -7.94 -7.58 6.46
C ASN A 25 -7.14 -6.43 7.10
N ARG A 26 -5.96 -6.72 7.65
CA ARG A 26 -5.10 -5.67 8.21
C ARG A 26 -4.36 -4.93 7.10
N ALA A 27 -3.85 -5.65 6.11
CA ALA A 27 -3.18 -5.07 4.94
C ALA A 27 -4.16 -4.26 4.06
N ALA A 28 -5.38 -4.76 3.84
CA ALA A 28 -6.43 -4.06 3.09
C ALA A 28 -6.77 -2.69 3.72
N ARG A 29 -7.06 -2.67 5.03
CA ARG A 29 -7.33 -1.43 5.77
C ARG A 29 -6.16 -0.42 5.73
N MET A 30 -4.91 -0.91 5.70
CA MET A 30 -3.75 -0.04 5.53
C MET A 30 -3.72 0.61 4.14
N ILE A 31 -4.02 -0.15 3.08
CA ILE A 31 -4.07 0.36 1.71
C ILE A 31 -5.23 1.36 1.52
N GLU A 32 -6.43 1.05 2.02
CA GLU A 32 -7.59 1.96 1.99
C GLU A 32 -7.31 3.27 2.73
N ARG A 33 -6.63 3.19 3.89
CA ARG A 33 -6.21 4.38 4.62
C ARG A 33 -5.19 5.20 3.81
N MET A 34 -4.19 4.54 3.22
CA MET A 34 -3.20 5.21 2.37
C MET A 34 -3.83 5.89 1.16
N GLU A 35 -4.88 5.32 0.55
CA GLU A 35 -5.62 5.96 -0.54
C GLU A 35 -6.38 7.20 -0.06
N ARG A 36 -7.11 7.09 1.07
CA ARG A 36 -7.81 8.24 1.66
C ARG A 36 -6.87 9.37 2.05
N GLU A 37 -5.65 9.04 2.47
CA GLU A 37 -4.60 10.01 2.84
C GLU A 37 -3.80 10.52 1.64
N GLY A 38 -4.10 10.07 0.41
CA GLY A 38 -3.40 10.50 -0.81
C GLY A 38 -1.97 9.95 -0.96
N VAL A 39 -1.61 8.92 -0.19
CA VAL A 39 -0.30 8.23 -0.26
C VAL A 39 -0.24 7.30 -1.48
N VAL A 40 -1.36 6.65 -1.82
CA VAL A 40 -1.47 5.75 -2.96
C VAL A 40 -2.69 6.11 -3.81
N GLY A 41 -2.62 5.81 -5.11
CA GLY A 41 -3.71 6.02 -6.06
C GLY A 41 -4.85 5.03 -5.86
N GLN A 42 -5.90 5.21 -6.67
CA GLN A 42 -7.05 4.33 -6.69
C GLN A 42 -6.66 2.91 -7.14
N SER A 43 -7.47 1.93 -6.73
CA SER A 43 -7.34 0.56 -7.22
C SER A 43 -7.77 0.47 -8.69
N ASP A 44 -6.95 -0.16 -9.52
CA ASP A 44 -7.35 -0.65 -10.85
C ASP A 44 -7.77 -2.14 -10.83
N GLY A 45 -7.85 -2.73 -9.63
CA GLY A 45 -8.30 -4.10 -9.35
C GLY A 45 -7.24 -5.19 -9.55
N VAL A 46 -6.31 -5.01 -10.49
CA VAL A 46 -5.37 -6.08 -10.89
C VAL A 46 -3.93 -5.74 -10.50
N LYS A 47 -3.55 -4.46 -10.49
CA LYS A 47 -2.17 -4.03 -10.26
C LYS A 47 -1.98 -3.45 -8.86
N PRO A 48 -0.73 -3.41 -8.37
CA PRO A 48 -0.39 -2.57 -7.23
C PRO A 48 -0.79 -1.12 -7.52
N ARG A 49 -1.26 -0.42 -6.48
CA ARG A 49 -1.63 0.99 -6.60
C ARG A 49 -0.40 1.85 -6.82
N ASP A 50 -0.56 2.92 -7.59
CA ASP A 50 0.49 3.91 -7.77
C ASP A 50 0.83 4.59 -6.44
N VAL A 51 2.11 4.75 -6.15
CA VAL A 51 2.55 5.47 -4.94
C VAL A 51 2.71 6.95 -5.29
N LEU A 52 1.87 7.79 -4.70
CA LEU A 52 1.76 9.21 -5.10
C LEU A 52 2.75 10.12 -4.38
N VAL A 53 3.30 9.66 -3.25
CA VAL A 53 4.23 10.45 -2.43
C VAL A 53 5.68 9.98 -2.60
N ASN A 54 6.61 10.89 -2.33
CA ASN A 54 8.04 10.61 -2.34
C ASN A 54 8.48 9.85 -1.08
N LYS A 55 9.72 9.37 -1.10
CA LYS A 55 10.33 8.68 0.04
C LYS A 55 10.31 9.58 1.29
N LEU A 56 9.71 9.08 2.36
CA LEU A 56 9.81 9.63 3.72
C LEU A 56 11.09 9.17 4.41
#